data_AF-A0A2Z2MFK0-F1
#
_entry.id   AF-A0A2Z2MFK0-F1
#
_cell.length_a   1.000
_cell.length_b   1.000
_cell.length_c   1.000
_cell.angle_alpha   90.00
_cell.angle_beta   90.00
_cell.angle_gamma   90.00
#
_symmetry.space_group_name_H-M   'P 1'
#
loop_
_entity.id
_entity.type
_entity.pdbx_description
1 polymer ?
#
loop_
_entity_poly.entity_id
_entity_poly.type
_entity_poly.pdbx_seq_one_letter_code
_entity_poly.pdbx_strand_id
1 'polypeptide(L)'
;MEGLFERVEREYGVRIEGPEDMGNAWKLIEILKEKGWVVYIITAKGREQVDAWHPDFGSLFAQFGESPNFGSVLEGICNVALLVRELEKKGVL
;
A
#
# COMPACT_ATOMS: atom_id res chain seq x y z
N MET A 1 -11.97 -2.32 -8.37
CA MET A 1 -10.55 -2.56 -8.73
C MET A 1 -10.07 -1.64 -9.84
N GLU A 2 -10.78 -1.46 -10.95
CA GLU A 2 -10.31 -0.59 -12.07
C GLU A 2 -9.92 0.83 -11.62
N GLY A 3 -10.80 1.52 -10.89
CA GLY A 3 -10.48 2.85 -10.35
C GLY A 3 -9.35 2.88 -9.31
N LEU A 4 -9.00 1.74 -8.70
CA LEU A 4 -7.84 1.64 -7.81
C LEU A 4 -6.55 1.62 -8.62
N PHE A 5 -6.50 0.82 -9.69
CA PHE A 5 -5.32 0.67 -10.53
C PHE A 5 -5.01 1.94 -11.32
N GLU A 6 -6.04 2.61 -11.86
CA GLU A 6 -5.88 3.91 -12.53
C GLU A 6 -5.29 4.97 -11.58
N ARG A 7 -5.70 4.98 -10.32
CA ARG A 7 -5.14 5.88 -9.30
C ARG A 7 -3.67 5.57 -9.04
N VAL A 8 -3.32 4.28 -8.91
CA VAL A 8 -1.93 3.84 -8.72
C VAL A 8 -1.07 4.28 -9.90
N GLU A 9 -1.53 4.05 -11.14
CA GLU A 9 -0.80 4.45 -12.34
C GLU A 9 -0.58 5.97 -12.39
N ARG A 10 -1.60 6.76 -12.08
CA ARG A 10 -1.50 8.22 -12.03
C ARG A 10 -0.52 8.72 -10.96
N GLU A 11 -0.49 8.10 -9.79
CA GLU A 11 0.29 8.57 -8.64
C GLU A 11 1.72 8.03 -8.58
N TYR A 12 1.96 6.87 -9.17
CA TYR A 12 3.23 6.15 -9.10
C TYR A 12 3.84 5.83 -10.47
N GLY A 13 3.12 6.02 -11.57
CA GLY A 13 3.57 5.60 -12.90
C GLY A 13 3.65 4.08 -13.05
N VAL A 14 3.03 3.32 -12.14
CA VAL A 14 3.03 1.85 -12.14
C VAL A 14 1.66 1.37 -12.57
N ARG A 15 1.59 0.70 -13.72
CA ARG A 15 0.37 0.11 -14.24
C ARG A 15 0.18 -1.29 -13.71
N ILE A 16 -0.94 -1.56 -13.04
CA ILE A 16 -1.36 -2.90 -12.62
C ILE A 16 -2.22 -3.49 -13.73
N GLU A 17 -1.80 -4.60 -14.31
CA GLU A 17 -2.48 -5.21 -15.48
C GLU A 17 -3.70 -6.05 -15.09
N GLY A 18 -3.80 -6.47 -13.83
CA GLY A 18 -4.91 -7.26 -13.33
C GLY A 18 -4.76 -7.67 -11.86
N PRO A 19 -5.74 -8.41 -11.31
CA PRO A 19 -5.77 -8.81 -9.89
C PRO A 19 -4.64 -9.77 -9.48
N GLU A 20 -3.93 -10.36 -10.43
CA GLU A 20 -2.81 -11.29 -10.20
C GLU A 20 -1.43 -10.66 -10.46
N ASP A 21 -1.37 -9.36 -10.82
CA ASP A 21 -0.13 -8.67 -11.19
C ASP A 21 0.70 -8.26 -9.96
N MET A 22 1.17 -9.26 -9.24
CA MET A 22 2.02 -9.09 -8.07
C MET A 22 3.41 -8.53 -8.42
N GLY A 23 3.86 -8.67 -9.67
CA GLY A 23 5.13 -8.11 -10.13
C GLY A 23 5.14 -6.60 -10.09
N ASN A 24 4.12 -5.95 -10.65
CA ASN A 24 3.98 -4.50 -10.55
C ASN A 24 3.53 -4.05 -9.16
N ALA A 25 2.74 -4.85 -8.44
CA ALA A 25 2.43 -4.55 -7.03
C ALA A 25 3.72 -4.51 -6.17
N TRP A 26 4.68 -5.41 -6.38
CA TRP A 26 5.96 -5.38 -5.66
C TRP A 26 6.79 -4.14 -5.96
N LYS A 27 6.75 -3.61 -7.19
CA LYS A 27 7.40 -2.33 -7.52
C LYS A 27 6.90 -1.18 -6.64
N LEU A 28 5.62 -1.18 -6.25
CA LEU A 28 5.10 -0.18 -5.30
C LEU A 28 5.76 -0.32 -3.93
N ILE A 29 5.92 -1.54 -3.43
CA ILE A 29 6.60 -1.81 -2.15
C ILE A 29 8.05 -1.30 -2.20
N GLU A 30 8.76 -1.57 -3.30
CA GLU A 30 10.13 -1.06 -3.50
C GLU A 30 10.16 0.46 -3.51
N ILE A 31 9.23 1.14 -4.19
CA ILE A 31 9.13 2.61 -4.17
C ILE A 31 8.88 3.12 -2.74
N LEU A 32 7.98 2.50 -2.00
CA LEU A 32 7.69 2.87 -0.60
C LEU A 32 8.95 2.69 0.28
N LYS A 33 9.67 1.58 0.11
CA LYS A 33 10.92 1.28 0.82
C LYS A 33 12.00 2.33 0.55
N GLU A 34 12.21 2.72 -0.71
CA GLU A 34 13.18 3.78 -1.07
C GLU A 34 12.83 5.14 -0.46
N LYS A 35 11.57 5.33 -0.05
CA LYS A 35 11.11 6.53 0.66
C LYS A 35 11.08 6.37 2.18
N GLY A 36 11.67 5.30 2.73
CA GLY A 36 11.78 5.07 4.16
C GLY A 36 10.61 4.34 4.80
N TRP A 37 9.60 3.91 4.03
CA TRP A 37 8.49 3.15 4.58
C TRP A 37 8.84 1.68 4.77
N VAL A 38 8.41 1.12 5.90
CA VAL A 38 8.39 -0.31 6.17
C VAL A 38 7.00 -0.84 5.82
N VAL A 39 6.89 -1.86 4.98
CA VAL A 39 5.60 -2.47 4.62
C VAL A 39 5.47 -3.85 5.25
N TYR A 40 4.37 -4.11 5.94
CA TYR A 40 4.04 -5.40 6.55
C TYR A 40 2.94 -6.08 5.75
N ILE A 41 3.18 -7.32 5.33
CA ILE A 41 2.18 -8.16 4.65
C ILE A 41 2.01 -9.43 5.46
N ILE A 42 0.77 -9.72 5.85
CA ILE A 42 0.39 -10.94 6.56
C ILE A 42 -0.59 -11.69 5.66
N THR A 43 -0.21 -12.90 5.27
CA THR A 43 -1.07 -13.82 4.53
C THR A 43 -1.31 -15.08 5.37
N ALA A 44 -2.57 -15.37 5.63
CA ALA A 44 -3.02 -16.60 6.26
C ALA A 44 -4.39 -16.99 5.72
N LYS A 45 -4.78 -18.26 5.86
CA LYS A 45 -6.10 -18.72 5.41
C LYS A 45 -7.21 -17.88 6.07
N GLY A 46 -7.94 -17.11 5.27
CA GLY A 46 -9.01 -16.22 5.73
C GLY A 46 -8.55 -14.91 6.36
N ARG A 47 -7.27 -14.53 6.20
CA ARG A 47 -6.73 -13.25 6.67
C ARG A 47 -5.67 -12.71 5.71
N GLU A 48 -5.96 -11.59 5.10
CA GLU A 48 -5.03 -10.83 4.27
C GLU A 48 -4.94 -9.41 4.79
N GLN A 49 -3.75 -9.03 5.24
CA GLN A 49 -3.51 -7.72 5.85
C GLN A 49 -2.25 -7.11 5.26
N VAL A 50 -2.35 -5.82 4.93
CA VAL A 50 -1.23 -4.99 4.50
C VAL A 50 -1.24 -3.71 5.33
N ASP A 51 -0.10 -3.37 5.93
CA ASP A 51 0.09 -2.12 6.68
C ASP A 51 1.45 -1.53 6.30
N ALA A 52 1.67 -0.25 6.59
CA ALA A 52 2.98 0.39 6.43
C ALA A 52 3.31 1.28 7.62
N TRP A 53 4.59 1.46 7.91
CA TRP A 53 5.09 2.29 9.00
C TRP A 53 6.23 3.19 8.53
N HIS A 54 6.28 4.41 9.06
CA HIS A 54 7.37 5.35 8.84
C HIS A 54 7.69 6.07 10.16
N PRO A 55 8.96 6.42 10.45
CA PRO A 55 9.34 7.12 11.68
C PRO A 55 8.55 8.41 11.92
N ASP A 56 8.27 9.17 10.87
CA ASP A 56 7.54 10.44 10.97
C ASP A 56 6.01 10.30 11.08
N PHE A 57 5.46 9.10 10.81
CA PHE A 57 4.01 8.89 10.69
C PHE A 57 3.44 7.78 11.60
N GLY A 58 4.29 6.93 12.17
CA GLY A 58 3.84 5.68 12.77
C GLY A 58 3.29 4.70 11.72
N SER A 59 2.54 3.70 12.17
CA SER A 59 1.92 2.70 11.29
C SER A 59 0.57 3.19 10.77
N LEU A 60 0.23 3.00 9.50
CA LEU A 60 -1.01 3.55 8.92
C LEU A 60 -2.26 3.09 9.67
N PHE A 61 -2.31 1.84 10.14
CA PHE A 61 -3.48 1.29 10.81
C PHE A 61 -3.22 0.83 12.25
N ALA A 62 -2.14 0.09 12.49
CA ALA A 62 -1.91 -0.53 13.80
C ALA A 62 -1.79 0.48 14.97
N GLN A 63 -1.39 1.73 14.71
CA GLN A 63 -1.26 2.78 15.73
C GLN A 63 -2.62 3.22 16.28
N PHE A 64 -3.69 2.96 15.53
CA PHE A 64 -5.08 3.23 15.92
C PHE A 64 -5.79 1.97 16.44
N GLY A 65 -5.07 0.86 16.59
CA GLY A 65 -5.66 -0.45 16.96
C GLY A 65 -6.44 -1.10 15.82
N GLU A 66 -6.29 -0.62 14.59
CA GLU A 66 -6.97 -1.15 13.41
C GLU A 66 -6.17 -2.30 12.77
N SER A 67 -6.88 -3.24 12.17
CA SER A 67 -6.29 -4.33 11.37
C SER A 67 -7.05 -4.40 10.06
N PRO A 68 -6.56 -3.74 8.99
CA PRO A 68 -7.30 -3.68 7.74
C PRO A 68 -7.37 -5.07 7.13
N ASN A 69 -8.57 -5.48 6.76
CA ASN A 69 -8.82 -6.73 6.06
C ASN A 69 -9.17 -6.37 4.61
N PHE A 70 -8.25 -6.61 3.69
CA PHE A 70 -8.46 -6.34 2.27
C PHE A 70 -9.02 -7.59 1.58
N GLY A 71 -9.70 -7.41 0.44
CA GLY A 71 -10.18 -8.52 -0.37
C GLY A 71 -9.04 -9.29 -1.06
N SER A 72 -7.86 -8.67 -1.17
CA SER A 72 -6.62 -9.32 -1.59
C SER A 72 -5.38 -8.58 -1.07
N VAL A 73 -4.22 -9.25 -1.03
CA VAL A 73 -2.91 -8.62 -0.79
C VAL A 73 -2.62 -7.53 -1.81
N LEU A 74 -2.93 -7.76 -3.09
CA LEU A 74 -2.71 -6.77 -4.15
C LEU A 74 -3.53 -5.50 -3.91
N GLU A 75 -4.80 -5.66 -3.54
CA GLU A 75 -5.66 -4.55 -3.15
C GLU A 75 -5.08 -3.80 -1.94
N GLY A 76 -4.60 -4.54 -0.93
CA GLY A 76 -3.97 -3.95 0.24
C GLY A 76 -2.72 -3.12 -0.10
N ILE A 77 -1.83 -3.65 -0.93
CA ILE A 77 -0.63 -2.94 -1.40
C ILE A 77 -1.02 -1.64 -2.13
N CYS A 78 -1.99 -1.71 -3.04
CA CYS A 78 -2.42 -0.54 -3.81
C CYS A 78 -3.04 0.54 -2.90
N ASN A 79 -3.91 0.15 -1.96
CA ASN A 79 -4.52 1.10 -1.02
C ASN A 79 -3.48 1.73 -0.09
N VAL A 80 -2.58 0.92 0.48
CA VAL A 80 -1.48 1.39 1.34
C VAL A 80 -0.58 2.37 0.58
N ALA A 81 -0.18 2.05 -0.65
CA ALA A 81 0.60 2.96 -1.48
C ALA A 81 -0.13 4.30 -1.70
N LEU A 82 -1.41 4.28 -2.05
CA LEU A 82 -2.16 5.51 -2.25
C LEU A 82 -2.31 6.34 -0.97
N LEU A 83 -2.53 5.70 0.19
CA LEU A 83 -2.59 6.39 1.48
C LEU A 83 -1.25 7.04 1.83
N VAL A 84 -0.13 6.33 1.62
CA VAL A 84 1.22 6.90 1.76
C VAL A 84 1.36 8.15 0.89
N ARG A 85 0.96 8.08 -0.39
CA ARG A 85 1.05 9.23 -1.29
C ARG A 85 0.22 10.42 -0.80
N GLU A 86 -0.98 10.17 -0.27
CA GLU A 86 -1.84 11.21 0.28
C GLU A 86 -1.20 11.88 1.52
N LEU A 87 -0.52 11.11 2.37
CA LEU A 87 0.22 11.63 3.51
C LEU A 87 1.42 12.48 3.07
N GLU A 88 2.21 12.01 2.10
CA GLU A 88 3.34 12.76 1.53
C GLU A 88 2.88 14.11 0.94
N LYS A 89 1.78 14.12 0.18
CA LYS A 89 1.27 15.35 -0.46
C LYS A 89 0.78 16.39 0.52
N LYS A 90 0.33 15.98 1.71
CA LYS A 90 -0.16 16.91 2.75
C LYS A 90 0.97 17.64 3.48
N GLY A 91 2.23 17.48 3.05
CA GLY A 91 3.36 18.24 3.59
C GLY A 91 3.69 17.86 5.02
N VAL A 92 3.47 16.60 5.38
CA VAL A 92 4.00 16.02 6.62
C VAL A 92 5.40 15.45 6.35
N LEU A 93 6.18 16.16 5.53
CA LEU A 93 7.59 15.94 5.21
C LEU A 93 8.27 17.31 5.09
#